data_AF-A0A436RPF5-F1
#
_entry.id   AF-A0A436RPF5-F1
#
_cell.length_a   1.000
_cell.length_b   1.000
_cell.length_c   1.000
_cell.angle_alpha   90.00
_cell.angle_beta   90.00
_cell.angle_gamma   90.00
#
_symmetry.space_group_name_H-M   'P 1'
#
loop_
_entity.id
_entity.type
_entity.pdbx_description
1 polymer ?
#
loop_
_entity_poly.entity_id
_entity_poly.type
_entity_poly.pdbx_seq_one_letter_code
_entity_poly.pdbx_strand_id
1 'polypeptide(L)'
;MTSWLSRTLAKVVLAVALLGVGIAVGAAASPNNATPPSGTVKSTHGAWSIICDTPAGATSEQCVMMQNVVAEDRPEMGLSVVVLRTADNKAEILRVLAPLGVL
;
A
#
# COMPACT_ATOMS: atom_id res chain seq x y z
N MET A 1 5.52 -64.84 -10.83
CA MET A 1 4.38 -63.95 -11.16
C MET A 1 4.51 -62.57 -10.50
N THR A 2 5.69 -61.93 -10.55
CA THR A 2 5.97 -60.67 -9.81
C THR A 2 6.54 -59.53 -10.67
N SER A 3 6.75 -59.76 -11.97
CA SER A 3 7.34 -58.77 -12.89
C SER A 3 6.34 -57.79 -13.52
N TRP A 4 5.02 -57.99 -13.30
CA TRP A 4 3.98 -57.17 -13.90
C TRP A 4 3.65 -55.91 -13.07
N LEU A 5 3.75 -55.99 -11.74
CA LEU A 5 3.53 -54.86 -10.82
C LEU A 5 4.58 -53.75 -10.94
N SER A 6 5.83 -54.11 -11.26
CA SER A 6 6.94 -53.16 -11.40
C SER A 6 6.77 -52.22 -12.62
N ARG A 7 6.17 -52.72 -13.70
CA ARG A 7 5.99 -51.95 -14.94
C ARG A 7 4.83 -50.95 -14.88
N THR A 8 3.84 -51.18 -14.03
CA THR A 8 2.72 -50.26 -13.79
C THR A 8 3.10 -49.12 -12.85
N LEU A 9 3.95 -49.36 -11.85
CA LEU A 9 4.44 -48.33 -10.93
C LEU A 9 5.31 -47.27 -11.63
N ALA A 10 6.18 -47.67 -12.57
CA ALA A 10 7.04 -46.73 -13.30
C ALA A 10 6.26 -45.75 -14.20
N LYS A 11 5.09 -46.15 -14.73
CA LYS A 11 4.24 -45.28 -15.56
C LYS A 11 3.43 -44.27 -14.74
N VAL A 12 3.05 -44.64 -13.51
CA VAL A 12 2.31 -43.74 -12.61
C VAL A 12 3.21 -42.64 -12.07
N VAL A 13 4.48 -42.94 -11.76
CA VAL A 13 5.44 -41.93 -11.29
C VAL A 13 5.78 -40.89 -12.38
N LEU A 14 5.77 -41.28 -13.66
CA LEU A 14 6.04 -40.34 -14.77
C LEU A 14 4.82 -39.45 -15.13
N ALA A 15 3.60 -39.82 -14.75
CA ALA A 15 2.38 -39.05 -15.03
C ALA A 15 2.08 -37.96 -13.98
N VAL A 16 2.65 -38.07 -12.77
CA VAL A 16 2.47 -37.06 -11.70
C VAL A 16 3.45 -35.88 -11.85
N ALA A 17 4.50 -36.02 -12.66
CA ALA A 17 5.50 -34.98 -12.87
C ALA A 17 5.09 -33.83 -13.83
N LEU A 18 3.87 -33.85 -14.40
CA LEU A 18 3.45 -32.91 -15.46
C LEU A 18 2.22 -32.05 -15.12
N LEU A 19 1.69 -32.06 -13.88
CA LEU A 19 0.44 -31.34 -13.54
C LEU A 19 0.51 -30.47 -12.26
N GLY A 20 1.69 -30.19 -11.73
CA GLY A 20 1.85 -29.44 -10.47
C GLY A 20 2.45 -28.04 -10.59
N VAL A 21 2.48 -27.44 -11.77
CA VAL A 21 2.98 -26.06 -11.96
C VAL A 21 1.84 -25.07 -11.76
N GLY A 22 1.92 -24.32 -10.66
CA GLY A 22 1.57 -22.90 -10.64
C GLY A 22 0.13 -22.52 -10.36
N ILE A 23 -0.19 -22.31 -9.07
CA ILE A 23 -1.07 -21.19 -8.68
C ILE A 23 -0.47 -20.53 -7.44
N ALA A 24 0.57 -19.72 -7.64
CA ALA A 24 0.92 -18.71 -6.66
C ALA A 24 -0.15 -17.62 -6.77
N VAL A 25 -1.07 -17.57 -5.79
CA VAL A 25 -2.05 -16.50 -5.65
C VAL A 25 -1.27 -15.24 -5.30
N GLY A 26 -0.93 -14.46 -6.32
CA GLY A 26 -0.39 -13.12 -6.14
C GLY A 26 -1.46 -12.26 -5.47
N ALA A 27 -1.18 -11.79 -4.26
CA ALA A 27 -1.94 -10.73 -3.62
C ALA A 27 -1.91 -9.51 -4.56
N ALA A 28 -3.04 -9.23 -5.21
CA ALA A 28 -3.25 -8.00 -5.94
C ALA A 28 -3.29 -6.86 -4.90
N ALA A 29 -2.15 -6.25 -4.65
CA ALA A 29 -2.13 -4.92 -4.05
C ALA A 29 -2.74 -3.98 -5.08
N SER A 30 -4.01 -3.59 -4.88
CA SER A 30 -4.62 -2.52 -5.65
C SER A 30 -3.79 -1.25 -5.44
N PRO A 31 -3.22 -0.63 -6.49
CA PRO A 31 -2.65 0.70 -6.37
C PRO A 31 -3.82 1.66 -6.14
N ASN A 32 -4.05 2.03 -4.89
CA ASN A 32 -4.96 3.12 -4.58
C ASN A 32 -4.39 4.39 -5.22
N ASN A 33 -5.13 5.00 -6.15
CA ASN A 33 -4.79 6.26 -6.82
C ASN A 33 -4.87 7.47 -5.88
N ALA A 34 -4.39 7.36 -4.64
CA ALA A 34 -4.03 8.52 -3.86
C ALA A 34 -2.71 9.05 -4.46
N THR A 35 -2.71 10.28 -4.97
CA THR A 35 -1.47 10.93 -5.40
C THR A 35 -0.46 10.80 -4.27
N PRO A 36 0.71 10.16 -4.50
CA PRO A 36 1.72 10.06 -3.48
C PRO A 36 2.05 11.46 -2.98
N PRO A 37 2.09 11.69 -1.66
CA PRO A 37 2.51 12.97 -1.13
C PRO A 37 3.91 13.27 -1.68
N SER A 38 4.15 14.51 -2.10
CA SER A 38 5.48 14.97 -2.46
C SER A 38 6.36 14.90 -1.21
N GLY A 39 7.34 13.99 -1.20
CA GLY A 39 8.26 13.80 -0.08
C GLY A 39 8.55 12.33 0.23
N THR A 40 9.49 12.12 1.14
CA THR A 40 9.90 10.80 1.62
C THR A 40 9.20 10.48 2.94
N VAL A 41 8.59 9.30 3.04
CA VAL A 41 8.02 8.81 4.31
C VAL A 41 9.15 8.51 5.29
N LYS A 42 9.20 9.23 6.41
CA LYS A 42 10.22 9.06 7.47
C LYS A 42 9.76 8.08 8.56
N SER A 43 8.48 8.11 8.91
CA SER A 43 7.91 7.22 9.92
C SER A 43 6.42 7.00 9.69
N THR A 44 5.92 5.91 10.27
CA THR A 44 4.50 5.55 10.23
C THR A 44 4.06 5.21 11.65
N HIS A 45 2.89 5.71 12.04
CA HIS A 45 2.29 5.59 13.36
C HIS A 45 0.83 5.16 13.18
N GLY A 46 0.58 3.85 13.12
CA GLY A 46 -0.73 3.31 12.79
C GLY A 46 -1.17 3.74 11.39
N ALA A 47 -2.30 4.43 11.28
CA ALA A 47 -2.82 4.94 10.01
C ALA A 47 -2.18 6.29 9.56
N TRP A 48 -1.25 6.82 10.34
CA TRP A 48 -0.59 8.10 10.07
C TRP A 48 0.82 7.90 9.53
N SER A 49 1.22 8.76 8.58
CA SER A 49 2.58 8.79 8.04
C SER A 49 3.18 10.18 8.20
N ILE A 50 4.42 10.24 8.68
CA ILE A 50 5.24 11.45 8.63
C ILE A 50 5.97 11.46 7.28
N ILE A 51 5.63 12.41 6.44
CA ILE A 51 6.29 12.63 5.14
C ILE A 51 7.08 13.92 5.23
N CYS A 52 8.34 13.88 4.82
CA CYS A 52 9.20 15.05 4.83
C CYS A 52 9.77 15.33 3.44
N ASP A 53 9.91 16.61 3.13
CA ASP A 53 10.52 17.11 1.89
C ASP A 53 11.21 18.45 2.15
N THR A 54 12.08 18.88 1.25
CA THR A 54 12.67 20.23 1.27
C THR A 54 12.18 21.01 0.05
N PRO A 55 11.06 21.76 0.17
CA PRO A 55 10.50 22.47 -0.96
C PRO A 55 11.43 23.59 -1.45
N ALA A 56 11.27 23.99 -2.72
CA ALA A 56 12.08 25.06 -3.29
C ALA A 56 11.98 26.35 -2.45
N GLY A 57 13.14 26.87 -2.04
CA GLY A 57 13.24 28.07 -1.20
C GLY A 57 13.18 27.82 0.32
N ALA A 58 12.98 26.58 0.79
CA ALA A 58 13.10 26.25 2.20
C ALA A 58 14.56 26.01 2.61
N THR A 59 14.96 26.57 3.75
CA THR A 59 16.30 26.37 4.33
C THR A 59 16.42 25.10 5.16
N SER A 60 15.31 24.43 5.45
CA SER A 60 15.24 23.22 6.27
C SER A 60 14.17 22.27 5.74
N GLU A 61 14.32 20.99 6.04
CA GLU A 61 13.32 19.96 5.77
C GLU A 61 12.00 20.31 6.48
N GLN A 62 10.89 20.12 5.77
CA GLN A 62 9.55 20.30 6.28
C GLN A 62 8.85 18.96 6.32
N CYS A 63 8.24 18.65 7.47
CA CYS A 63 7.53 17.40 7.70
C CYS A 63 6.04 17.66 7.89
N VAL A 64 5.23 16.76 7.34
CA VAL A 64 3.78 16.74 7.49
C VAL A 64 3.34 15.38 8.02
N MET A 65 2.31 15.38 8.87
CA MET A 65 1.64 14.16 9.28
C MET A 65 0.38 14.00 8.43
N MET A 66 0.27 12.89 7.71
CA MET A 66 -0.84 12.65 6.79
C MET A 66 -1.55 11.34 7.09
N GLN A 67 -2.87 11.38 6.98
CA GLN A 67 -3.74 10.22 6.95
C GLN A 67 -4.71 10.35 5.79
N ASN A 68 -4.84 9.28 5.02
CA ASN A 68 -5.87 9.16 4.01
C ASN A 68 -6.79 8.01 4.43
N VAL A 69 -8.09 8.27 4.40
CA VAL A 69 -9.14 7.26 4.59
C VAL A 69 -10.04 7.25 3.37
N VAL A 70 -10.48 6.07 2.96
CA VAL A 70 -11.40 5.87 1.84
C VAL A 70 -12.62 5.10 2.35
N ALA A 71 -13.78 5.36 1.74
CA ALA A 71 -14.98 4.60 2.07
C ALA A 71 -14.86 3.16 1.56
N GLU A 72 -15.42 2.21 2.31
CA GLU A 72 -15.34 0.78 1.97
C GLU A 72 -16.18 0.44 0.72
N ASP A 73 -17.31 1.12 0.53
CA ASP A 73 -18.24 0.90 -0.58
C ASP A 73 -17.93 1.78 -1.81
N ARG A 74 -17.15 2.86 -1.63
CA ARG A 74 -16.83 3.85 -2.66
C ARG A 74 -15.37 4.30 -2.59
N PRO A 75 -14.45 3.62 -3.30
CA PRO A 75 -13.01 3.93 -3.24
C PRO A 75 -12.64 5.32 -3.79
N GLU A 76 -13.52 5.93 -4.60
CA GLU A 76 -13.39 7.31 -5.08
C GLU A 76 -13.74 8.36 -4.02
N MET A 77 -14.41 7.96 -2.93
CA MET A 77 -14.79 8.83 -1.82
C MET A 77 -13.80 8.66 -0.67
N GLY A 78 -13.11 9.73 -0.32
CA GLY A 78 -12.13 9.69 0.77
C GLY A 78 -12.00 11.01 1.51
N LEU A 79 -11.37 10.94 2.67
CA LEU A 79 -11.01 12.06 3.51
C LEU A 79 -9.50 12.03 3.71
N SER A 80 -8.86 13.19 3.58
CA SER A 80 -7.43 13.35 3.85
C SER A 80 -7.24 14.37 4.96
N VAL A 81 -6.49 13.98 5.99
CA VAL A 81 -6.07 14.88 7.07
C VAL A 81 -4.59 15.11 6.93
N VAL A 82 -4.20 16.38 6.88
CA VAL A 82 -2.80 16.81 6.81
C VAL A 82 -2.55 17.78 7.96
N VAL A 83 -1.57 17.46 8.79
CA VAL A 83 -1.05 18.36 9.82
C VAL A 83 0.31 18.85 9.38
N LEU A 84 0.46 20.17 9.26
CA LEU A 84 1.69 20.83 8.87
C LEU A 84 2.20 21.69 10.02
N ARG A 85 3.49 21.59 10.32
CA ARG A 85 4.16 22.59 11.16
C ARG A 85 4.65 23.72 10.28
N THR A 86 4.41 24.97 10.68
CA THR A 86 4.87 26.13 9.91
C THR A 86 6.40 26.18 9.83
N ALA A 87 6.94 26.80 8.78
CA ALA A 87 8.39 26.87 8.55
C ALA A 87 9.17 27.53 9.70
N ASP A 88 8.51 28.40 10.47
CA ASP A 88 9.06 29.06 11.65
C ASP A 88 8.92 28.22 12.94
N ASN A 89 8.33 27.02 12.87
CA ASN A 89 8.05 26.10 13.97
C ASN A 89 7.16 26.67 15.09
N LYS A 90 6.39 27.74 14.83
CA LYS A 90 5.58 28.41 15.85
C LYS A 90 4.13 27.97 15.89
N ALA A 91 3.62 27.40 14.80
CA ALA A 91 2.23 27.00 14.70
C ALA A 91 2.08 25.65 13.99
N GLU A 92 0.94 25.02 14.25
CA GLU A 92 0.49 23.82 13.57
C GLU A 92 -0.81 24.14 12.83
N ILE A 93 -0.87 23.72 11.58
CA ILE A 93 -2.03 23.90 10.71
C ILE A 93 -2.58 22.52 10.42
N LEU A 94 -3.83 22.30 10.81
CA LEU A 94 -4.58 21.10 10.44
C LEU A 94 -5.47 21.43 9.25
N ARG A 95 -5.26 20.72 8.13
CA ARG A 95 -6.07 20.80 6.93
C ARG A 95 -6.80 19.49 6.73
N VAL A 96 -8.12 19.56 6.66
CA VAL A 96 -8.99 18.43 6.28
C VAL A 96 -9.48 18.66 4.86
N LEU A 97 -9.26 17.68 3.99
CA LEU A 97 -9.87 17.60 2.67
C LEU A 97 -11.04 16.64 2.78
N ALA A 98 -12.24 17.16 2.59
CA ALA A 98 -13.47 16.38 2.67
C ALA A 98 -14.24 16.46 1.33
N PRO A 99 -15.06 15.45 0.99
CA PRO A 99 -15.93 15.49 -0.18
C PRO A 99 -16.96 16.63 -0.10
N LEU A 100 -17.67 16.87 -1.19
CA LEU A 100 -18.80 17.80 -1.22
C LEU A 100 -19.99 17.21 -0.44
N GLY A 101 -20.68 18.02 0.36
CA GLY A 101 -21.88 17.59 1.11
C GLY A 101 -21.63 17.12 2.54
N VAL A 102 -20.47 17.41 3.13
CA VAL A 102 -20.21 17.24 4.56
C VAL A 102 -20.94 18.36 5.32
N LEU A 103 -21.82 17.99 6.25
CA LEU A 103 -22.64 18.89 7.10
C LEU A 103 -22.26 18.73 8.57
#